data_AF-E1Z3L4-F1
#
_entry.id   AF-E1Z3L4-F1
#
_cell.length_a   1.000
_cell.length_b   1.000
_cell.length_c   1.000
_cell.angle_alpha   90.00
_cell.angle_beta   90.00
_cell.angle_gamma   90.00
#
_symmetry.space_group_name_H-M   'P 1'
#
loop_
_entity.id
_entity.type
_entity.pdbx_description
1 polymer ?
#
loop_
_entity_poly.entity_id
_entity_poly.type
_entity_poly.pdbx_seq_one_letter_code
_entity_poly.pdbx_strand_id
1 'polypeptide(L)'
;MLRLLQRPLGPLLLLAAALAAAGAVRPAAAARGLAQAAESAAAAAPQPPPAAEAPAQQPPESMYGSAEVDACIRVTNSAGQACTVESDTLSLVFPRGSEELPTPEQVQTAINNMKAAAQPSRTCCQELRPFADGRCPCDAGYQQLLPIGGFDPAYFEGATAILAQACGFDFPPCQPGEVIDVAAVNAGTGAGG
;
A
#
# COMPACT_ATOMS: atom_id res chain seq x y z
N MET A 1 34.89 22.31 -45.77
CA MET A 1 33.50 22.40 -46.25
C MET A 1 32.59 21.75 -45.19
N LEU A 2 32.46 22.29 -43.98
CA LEU A 2 31.62 23.42 -43.56
C LEU A 2 30.19 23.42 -44.16
N ARG A 3 29.26 22.72 -43.48
CA ARG A 3 27.83 23.05 -43.48
C ARG A 3 27.39 23.23 -42.03
N LEU A 4 27.58 24.45 -41.55
CA LEU A 4 26.94 25.01 -40.37
C LEU A 4 25.50 25.44 -40.72
N LEU A 5 24.62 25.29 -39.72
CA LEU A 5 23.48 26.16 -39.40
C LEU A 5 22.34 26.26 -40.41
N GLN A 6 21.16 25.74 -40.03
CA GLN A 6 19.88 26.45 -40.12
C GLN A 6 18.74 25.54 -39.61
N ARG A 7 18.14 25.88 -38.45
CA ARG A 7 16.69 26.14 -38.29
C ARG A 7 16.28 26.31 -36.81
N PRO A 8 15.16 27.01 -36.55
CA PRO A 8 15.14 28.17 -35.68
C PRO A 8 14.67 27.88 -34.26
N LEU A 9 15.21 28.66 -33.32
CA LEU A 9 14.59 28.91 -32.02
C LEU A 9 13.24 29.60 -32.24
N GLY A 10 12.15 28.88 -31.97
CA GLY A 10 10.83 29.45 -31.74
C GLY A 10 10.75 30.04 -30.32
N PRO A 11 9.95 31.10 -30.12
CA PRO A 11 10.09 32.02 -29.00
C PRO A 11 9.57 31.43 -27.68
N LEU A 12 10.46 31.47 -26.69
CA LEU A 12 10.17 31.65 -25.28
C LEU A 12 9.28 32.89 -25.07
N LEU A 13 8.52 32.88 -23.97
CA LEU A 13 7.85 34.01 -23.32
C LEU A 13 6.49 34.44 -23.90
N LEU A 14 5.41 33.95 -23.30
CA LEU A 14 4.25 34.75 -22.85
C LEU A 14 3.17 33.80 -22.31
N LEU A 15 3.17 33.52 -21.00
CA LEU A 15 1.97 33.25 -20.17
C LEU A 15 2.41 32.89 -18.75
N ALA A 16 3.07 33.85 -18.10
CA ALA A 16 3.15 33.92 -16.65
C ALA A 16 2.46 35.23 -16.25
N ALA A 17 1.26 35.14 -15.69
CA ALA A 17 0.67 36.05 -14.71
C ALA A 17 -0.84 35.83 -14.62
N ALA A 18 -1.31 35.68 -13.38
CA ALA A 18 -2.68 35.92 -12.89
C ALA A 18 -3.36 34.65 -12.34
N LEU A 19 -3.15 34.36 -11.06
CA LEU A 19 -4.12 34.66 -10.01
C LEU A 19 -3.56 34.16 -8.66
N ALA A 20 -3.05 35.11 -7.88
CA ALA A 20 -2.93 34.98 -6.44
C ALA A 20 -3.83 36.06 -5.84
N ALA A 21 -4.95 35.68 -5.21
CA ALA A 21 -5.58 36.45 -4.14
C ALA A 21 -6.76 35.69 -3.52
N ALA A 22 -6.77 35.71 -2.19
CA ALA A 22 -7.92 35.67 -1.29
C ALA A 22 -8.61 34.32 -1.04
N GLY A 23 -8.37 33.79 0.18
CA GLY A 23 -9.17 32.71 0.73
C GLY A 23 -8.72 32.21 2.11
N ALA A 24 -8.31 33.12 3.01
CA ALA A 24 -8.11 32.76 4.41
C ALA A 24 -9.47 32.68 5.12
N VAL A 25 -9.92 31.48 5.48
CA VAL A 25 -10.94 31.25 6.52
C VAL A 25 -10.48 30.07 7.40
N ARG A 26 -10.15 30.38 8.66
CA ARG A 26 -9.98 29.42 9.77
C ARG A 26 -11.37 29.06 10.34
N PRO A 27 -11.47 28.33 11.47
CA PRO A 27 -11.38 26.89 11.66
C PRO A 27 -12.76 26.30 12.06
N ALA A 28 -12.95 24.98 11.96
CA ALA A 28 -14.09 24.31 12.58
C ALA A 28 -13.62 23.08 13.38
N ALA A 29 -13.18 23.35 14.61
CA ALA A 29 -13.13 22.36 15.67
C ALA A 29 -14.53 22.28 16.30
N ALA A 30 -15.33 21.27 15.95
CA ALA A 30 -16.50 20.83 16.73
C ALA A 30 -17.16 19.61 16.07
N ALA A 31 -16.61 18.40 16.29
CA ALA A 31 -17.34 17.15 16.06
C ALA A 31 -16.74 16.01 16.90
N ARG A 32 -16.52 16.27 18.20
CA ARG A 32 -16.27 15.22 19.20
C ARG A 32 -17.31 15.42 20.28
N GLY A 33 -18.39 14.63 20.24
CA GLY A 33 -19.37 14.62 21.33
C GLY A 33 -20.80 14.37 20.90
N LEU A 34 -21.10 13.28 20.20
CA LEU A 34 -22.48 12.74 20.13
C LEU A 34 -22.57 11.19 20.05
N ALA A 35 -21.45 10.45 20.05
CA ALA A 35 -21.47 8.98 19.95
C ALA A 35 -21.46 8.24 21.30
N GLN A 36 -21.53 8.95 22.43
CA GLN A 36 -21.25 8.35 23.75
C GLN A 36 -22.46 8.28 24.69
N ALA A 37 -23.69 8.35 24.16
CA ALA A 37 -24.92 8.39 24.97
C ALA A 37 -26.02 7.38 24.57
N ALA A 38 -25.68 6.30 23.84
CA ALA A 38 -26.67 5.30 23.41
C ALA A 38 -26.51 3.90 24.05
N GLU A 39 -25.48 3.66 24.86
CA GLU A 39 -25.14 2.29 25.30
C GLU A 39 -25.37 2.05 26.81
N SER A 40 -26.22 2.84 27.44
CA SER A 40 -26.56 2.71 28.87
C SER A 40 -28.05 2.48 29.08
N ALA A 41 -28.64 1.53 28.35
CA ALA A 41 -30.02 1.08 28.60
C ALA A 41 -30.29 -0.32 28.01
N ALA A 42 -29.46 -1.31 28.33
CA ALA A 42 -29.83 -2.71 28.17
C ALA A 42 -29.95 -3.35 29.55
N ALA A 43 -31.18 -3.34 30.05
CA ALA A 43 -31.59 -3.93 31.30
C ALA A 43 -31.28 -5.43 31.35
N ALA A 44 -30.94 -5.87 32.56
CA ALA A 44 -30.65 -7.25 32.95
C ALA A 44 -31.73 -8.23 32.47
N ALA A 45 -31.41 -9.00 31.43
CA ALA A 45 -32.02 -10.28 31.16
C ALA A 45 -31.18 -11.39 31.80
N PRO A 46 -31.78 -12.41 32.44
CA PRO A 46 -31.03 -13.54 32.98
C PRO A 46 -30.32 -14.28 31.84
N GLN A 47 -28.99 -14.39 31.94
CA GLN A 47 -28.19 -15.15 30.99
C GLN A 47 -28.56 -16.63 31.06
N PRO A 48 -28.74 -17.33 29.92
CA PRO A 48 -28.87 -18.78 29.92
C PRO A 48 -27.59 -19.41 30.49
N PRO A 49 -27.69 -20.57 31.18
CA PRO A 49 -26.52 -21.27 31.65
C PRO A 49 -25.57 -21.57 30.48
N PRO A 50 -24.24 -21.51 30.68
CA PRO A 50 -23.28 -21.77 29.62
C PRO A 50 -23.54 -23.18 29.08
N ALA A 51 -23.83 -23.26 27.78
CA ALA A 51 -23.74 -24.52 27.07
C ALA A 51 -22.30 -25.01 27.24
N ALA A 52 -22.13 -26.28 27.62
CA ALA A 52 -20.81 -26.89 27.66
C ALA A 52 -20.19 -26.79 26.26
N GLU A 53 -19.27 -25.85 26.08
CA GLU A 53 -18.46 -25.73 24.90
C GLU A 53 -17.72 -27.05 24.72
N ALA A 54 -18.07 -27.76 23.65
CA ALA A 54 -17.16 -28.75 23.09
C ALA A 54 -15.82 -28.03 22.87
N PRO A 55 -14.68 -28.63 23.22
CA PRO A 55 -13.39 -27.98 23.07
C PRO A 55 -13.28 -27.49 21.63
N ALA A 56 -13.22 -26.15 21.47
CA ALA A 56 -12.94 -25.54 20.19
C ALA A 56 -11.65 -26.18 19.69
N GLN A 57 -11.75 -26.89 18.56
CA GLN A 57 -10.57 -27.37 17.86
C GLN A 57 -9.74 -26.13 17.53
N GLN A 58 -8.67 -25.92 18.29
CA GLN A 58 -7.70 -24.87 17.97
C GLN A 58 -7.28 -25.10 16.52
N PRO A 59 -7.44 -24.11 15.62
CA PRO A 59 -6.87 -24.22 14.29
C PRO A 59 -5.37 -24.52 14.46
N PRO A 60 -4.78 -25.37 13.61
CA PRO A 60 -3.39 -25.77 13.77
C PRO A 60 -2.50 -24.52 13.86
N GLU A 61 -1.85 -24.35 15.00
CA GLU A 61 -0.98 -23.20 15.33
C GLU A 61 0.24 -23.05 14.40
N SER A 62 0.36 -23.90 13.37
CA SER A 62 1.55 -23.98 12.51
C SER A 62 1.46 -23.18 11.21
N MET A 63 0.34 -22.51 10.88
CA MET A 63 0.22 -21.74 9.62
C MET A 63 0.23 -20.22 9.80
N TYR A 64 -0.15 -19.69 10.96
CA TYR A 64 -0.40 -18.25 11.16
C TYR A 64 0.68 -17.50 11.97
N GLY A 65 1.87 -18.09 12.13
CA GLY A 65 2.93 -17.52 12.96
C GLY A 65 4.33 -18.04 12.62
N SER A 66 4.58 -18.30 11.33
CA SER A 66 5.94 -18.61 10.90
C SER A 66 6.79 -17.32 10.89
N ALA A 67 8.09 -17.46 11.12
CA ALA A 67 9.00 -16.31 11.15
C ALA A 67 9.00 -15.54 9.82
N GLU A 68 8.71 -16.24 8.73
CA GLU A 68 8.48 -15.72 7.37
C GLU A 68 7.31 -14.73 7.36
N VAL A 69 6.15 -15.15 7.85
CA VAL A 69 4.92 -14.36 7.87
C VAL A 69 5.07 -13.14 8.78
N ASP A 70 5.68 -13.32 9.96
CA ASP A 70 5.97 -12.21 10.87
C ASP A 70 6.90 -11.16 10.25
N ALA A 71 7.89 -11.59 9.46
CA ALA A 71 8.76 -10.67 8.74
C ALA A 71 7.97 -9.85 7.71
N CYS A 72 7.07 -10.49 6.95
CA CYS A 72 6.23 -9.79 5.99
C CYS A 72 5.26 -8.81 6.63
N ILE A 73 4.62 -9.16 7.76
CA ILE A 73 3.76 -8.24 8.51
C ILE A 73 4.54 -6.98 8.93
N ARG A 74 5.78 -7.13 9.44
CA ARG A 74 6.60 -5.97 9.84
C ARG A 74 6.91 -5.06 8.66
N VAL A 75 7.36 -5.62 7.54
CA VAL A 75 7.68 -4.84 6.35
C VAL A 75 6.42 -4.18 5.80
N THR A 76 5.26 -4.84 5.83
CA THR A 76 3.99 -4.25 5.37
C THR A 76 3.58 -3.05 6.20
N ASN A 77 3.70 -3.14 7.53
CA ASN A 77 3.40 -2.03 8.40
C ASN A 77 4.35 -0.83 8.18
N SER A 78 5.62 -1.11 7.86
CA SER A 78 6.61 -0.06 7.55
C SER A 78 6.33 0.60 6.20
N ALA A 79 6.20 -0.20 5.14
CA ALA A 79 5.92 0.29 3.80
C ALA A 79 4.55 0.98 3.71
N GLY A 80 3.52 0.47 4.38
CA GLY A 80 2.20 1.11 4.42
C GLY A 80 2.24 2.55 4.97
N GLN A 81 3.06 2.78 5.99
CA GLN A 81 3.30 4.13 6.53
C GLN A 81 4.15 4.98 5.59
N ALA A 82 5.22 4.42 5.02
CA ALA A 82 6.13 5.16 4.15
C ALA A 82 5.53 5.49 2.77
N CYS A 83 4.60 4.68 2.27
CA CYS A 83 4.03 4.76 0.93
C CYS A 83 2.56 5.23 0.91
N THR A 84 2.07 5.87 1.99
CA THR A 84 0.65 6.29 2.06
C THR A 84 0.27 7.24 0.92
N VAL A 85 1.13 8.22 0.60
CA VAL A 85 0.88 9.25 -0.43
C VAL A 85 0.87 8.65 -1.83
N GLU A 86 1.76 7.69 -2.09
CA GLU A 86 1.84 6.93 -3.33
C GLU A 86 0.65 5.99 -3.48
N SER A 87 0.23 5.36 -2.39
CA SER A 87 -0.96 4.50 -2.35
C SER A 87 -2.24 5.30 -2.63
N ASP A 88 -2.34 6.53 -2.14
CA ASP A 88 -3.46 7.42 -2.46
C ASP A 88 -3.48 7.78 -3.95
N THR A 89 -2.31 8.07 -4.53
CA THR A 89 -2.18 8.38 -5.97
C THR A 89 -2.51 7.17 -6.84
N LEU A 90 -2.04 5.98 -6.45
CA LEU A 90 -2.34 4.71 -7.10
C LEU A 90 -3.85 4.39 -7.04
N SER A 91 -4.50 4.69 -5.92
CA SER A 91 -5.93 4.42 -5.72
C SER A 91 -6.86 5.15 -6.69
N LEU A 92 -6.36 6.17 -7.41
CA LEU A 92 -7.09 6.87 -8.47
C LEU A 92 -7.30 6.00 -9.72
N VAL A 93 -6.48 4.96 -9.92
CA VAL A 93 -6.48 4.09 -11.10
C VAL A 93 -6.77 2.63 -10.73
N PHE A 94 -6.28 2.21 -9.56
CA PHE A 94 -6.45 0.87 -9.03
C PHE A 94 -7.04 0.98 -7.61
N PRO A 95 -8.37 0.91 -7.46
CA PRO A 95 -9.05 1.23 -6.21
C PRO A 95 -8.74 0.21 -5.11
N ARG A 96 -8.72 0.69 -3.86
CA ARG A 96 -8.60 -0.17 -2.68
C ARG A 96 -9.72 -1.19 -2.64
N GLY A 97 -9.38 -2.45 -2.38
CA GLY A 97 -10.32 -3.56 -2.36
C GLY A 97 -10.65 -4.14 -3.74
N SER A 98 -9.88 -3.81 -4.79
CA SER A 98 -9.98 -4.51 -6.06
C SER A 98 -9.67 -6.00 -5.88
N GLU A 99 -10.63 -6.86 -6.22
CA GLU A 99 -10.51 -8.33 -6.18
C GLU A 99 -9.77 -8.90 -7.41
N GLU A 100 -9.49 -8.04 -8.40
CA GLU A 100 -8.76 -8.39 -9.61
C GLU A 100 -7.41 -7.68 -9.66
N LEU A 101 -6.41 -8.32 -10.28
CA LEU A 101 -5.10 -7.72 -10.54
C LEU A 101 -5.21 -6.56 -11.55
N PRO A 102 -4.34 -5.55 -11.46
CA PRO A 102 -4.39 -4.41 -12.36
C PRO A 102 -4.05 -4.84 -13.79
N THR A 103 -4.81 -4.32 -14.74
CA THR A 103 -4.51 -4.48 -16.17
C THR A 103 -3.22 -3.75 -16.55
N PRO A 104 -2.54 -4.12 -17.66
CA PRO A 104 -1.34 -3.40 -18.12
C PRO A 104 -1.57 -1.90 -18.35
N GLU A 105 -2.77 -1.50 -18.77
CA GLU A 105 -3.14 -0.10 -18.95
C GLU A 105 -3.26 0.64 -17.61
N GLN A 106 -3.87 0.00 -16.60
CA GLN A 106 -3.93 0.56 -15.24
C GLN A 106 -2.53 0.70 -14.63
N VAL A 107 -1.66 -0.29 -14.81
CA VAL A 107 -0.25 -0.23 -14.37
C VAL A 107 0.45 0.97 -14.99
N GLN A 108 0.39 1.12 -16.32
CA GLN A 108 1.07 2.21 -17.00
C GLN A 108 0.50 3.59 -16.61
N THR A 109 -0.81 3.68 -16.44
CA THR A 109 -1.48 4.92 -16.02
C THR A 109 -1.09 5.31 -14.60
N ALA A 110 -1.08 4.36 -13.66
CA ALA A 110 -0.65 4.59 -12.28
C ALA A 110 0.81 5.08 -12.22
N ILE A 111 1.71 4.45 -13.00
CA ILE A 111 3.12 4.87 -13.10
C ILE A 111 3.24 6.30 -13.65
N ASN A 112 2.47 6.64 -14.68
CA ASN A 112 2.49 7.98 -15.25
C ASN A 112 1.97 9.03 -14.25
N ASN A 113 0.92 8.73 -13.49
CA ASN A 113 0.38 9.61 -12.44
C ASN A 113 1.40 9.83 -11.32
N MET A 114 2.07 8.78 -10.85
CA MET A 114 3.13 8.89 -9.84
C MET A 114 4.29 9.75 -10.34
N LYS A 115 4.77 9.52 -11.58
CA LYS A 115 5.83 10.34 -12.18
C LYS A 115 5.45 11.82 -12.27
N ALA A 116 4.21 12.12 -12.67
CA ALA A 116 3.70 13.48 -12.72
C ALA A 116 3.64 14.15 -11.33
N ALA A 117 3.41 13.36 -10.28
CA ALA A 117 3.41 13.78 -8.88
C ALA A 117 4.80 13.76 -8.20
N ALA A 118 5.88 13.50 -8.96
CA ALA A 118 7.24 13.30 -8.42
C ALA A 118 7.33 12.19 -7.35
N GLN A 119 6.58 11.12 -7.56
CA GLN A 119 6.53 9.89 -6.76
C GLN A 119 7.10 8.68 -7.55
N PRO A 120 7.45 7.57 -6.88
CA PRO A 120 7.46 7.37 -5.43
C PRO A 120 8.56 8.16 -4.72
N SER A 121 8.35 8.49 -3.46
CA SER A 121 9.38 9.06 -2.61
C SER A 121 10.53 8.08 -2.38
N ARG A 122 11.73 8.61 -2.09
CA ARG A 122 12.88 7.78 -1.76
C ARG A 122 12.60 6.86 -0.56
N THR A 123 11.91 7.38 0.46
CA THR A 123 11.54 6.61 1.65
C THR A 123 10.61 5.46 1.30
N CYS A 124 9.56 5.71 0.49
CA CYS A 124 8.68 4.63 0.03
C CYS A 124 9.46 3.55 -0.74
N CYS A 125 10.36 3.93 -1.65
CA CYS A 125 11.17 2.95 -2.37
C CYS A 125 12.13 2.15 -1.47
N GLN A 126 12.68 2.76 -0.41
CA GLN A 126 13.53 2.05 0.54
C GLN A 126 12.75 0.99 1.31
N GLU A 127 11.57 1.34 1.82
CA GLU A 127 10.71 0.43 2.59
C GLU A 127 10.02 -0.63 1.73
N LEU A 128 9.86 -0.39 0.43
CA LEU A 128 9.33 -1.39 -0.52
C LEU A 128 10.34 -2.44 -0.95
N ARG A 129 11.64 -2.15 -0.82
CA ARG A 129 12.68 -3.04 -1.32
C ARG A 129 12.61 -4.48 -0.77
N PRO A 130 12.31 -4.71 0.52
CA PRO A 130 12.15 -6.06 1.04
C PRO A 130 10.93 -6.81 0.46
N PHE A 131 9.93 -6.11 -0.10
CA PHE A 131 8.86 -6.77 -0.87
C PHE A 131 9.38 -7.33 -2.18
N ALA A 132 10.16 -6.53 -2.91
CA ALA A 132 10.74 -6.95 -4.18
C ALA A 132 11.75 -8.10 -3.99
N ASP A 133 12.60 -7.99 -2.98
CA ASP A 133 13.65 -8.98 -2.73
C ASP A 133 13.10 -10.24 -2.04
N GLY A 134 12.20 -10.08 -1.07
CA GLY A 134 11.69 -11.17 -0.25
C GLY A 134 10.35 -11.76 -0.71
N ARG A 135 9.67 -11.11 -1.64
CA ARG A 135 8.44 -11.59 -2.30
C ARG A 135 7.30 -11.93 -1.34
N CYS A 136 7.18 -11.16 -0.25
CA CYS A 136 6.09 -11.23 0.72
C CYS A 136 4.67 -11.32 0.15
N PRO A 137 4.29 -10.60 -0.93
CA PRO A 137 2.95 -10.70 -1.49
C PRO A 137 2.68 -12.07 -2.14
N CYS A 138 3.68 -12.92 -2.31
CA CYS A 138 3.52 -14.22 -2.95
C CYS A 138 3.35 -15.38 -1.95
N ASP A 139 3.52 -15.11 -0.66
CA ASP A 139 3.40 -16.13 0.38
C ASP A 139 1.95 -16.47 0.68
N ALA A 140 1.64 -17.76 0.64
CA ALA A 140 0.28 -18.24 0.85
C ALA A 140 -0.23 -18.04 2.29
N GLY A 141 0.65 -18.04 3.30
CA GLY A 141 0.27 -17.79 4.69
C GLY A 141 0.00 -16.31 4.92
N TYR A 142 0.85 -15.44 4.37
CA TYR A 142 0.70 -14.00 4.43
C TYR A 142 -0.56 -13.52 3.67
N GLN A 143 -0.81 -14.08 2.49
CA GLN A 143 -2.01 -13.79 1.69
C GLN A 143 -3.32 -14.10 2.44
N GLN A 144 -3.34 -15.14 3.29
CA GLN A 144 -4.50 -15.45 4.13
C GLN A 144 -4.71 -14.45 5.29
N LEU A 145 -3.67 -13.72 5.69
CA LEU A 145 -3.73 -12.72 6.75
C LEU A 145 -4.17 -11.34 6.25
N LEU A 146 -3.96 -11.03 4.97
CA LEU A 146 -4.30 -9.73 4.39
C LEU A 146 -5.78 -9.33 4.62
N PRO A 147 -6.78 -10.22 4.43
CA PRO A 147 -8.17 -9.88 4.71
C PRO A 147 -8.45 -9.53 6.17
N ILE A 148 -7.72 -10.12 7.12
CA ILE A 148 -7.84 -9.79 8.55
C ILE A 148 -7.34 -8.36 8.81
N GLY A 149 -6.33 -7.93 8.05
CA GLY A 149 -5.85 -6.55 8.02
C GLY A 149 -6.72 -5.58 7.19
N GLY A 150 -7.81 -6.06 6.58
CA GLY A 150 -8.68 -5.25 5.72
C GLY A 150 -8.12 -5.00 4.31
N PHE A 151 -7.17 -5.83 3.86
CA PHE A 151 -6.61 -5.77 2.51
C PHE A 151 -7.14 -6.90 1.64
N ASP A 152 -7.49 -6.57 0.40
CA ASP A 152 -7.73 -7.60 -0.61
C ASP A 152 -6.38 -8.13 -1.16
N PRO A 153 -6.21 -9.46 -1.27
CA PRO A 153 -5.05 -10.10 -1.89
C PRO A 153 -4.60 -9.52 -3.23
N ALA A 154 -5.53 -9.35 -4.17
CA ALA A 154 -5.24 -8.87 -5.52
C ALA A 154 -4.90 -7.38 -5.50
N TYR A 155 -5.60 -6.59 -4.68
CA TYR A 155 -5.20 -5.20 -4.45
C TYR A 155 -3.78 -5.10 -3.91
N PHE A 156 -3.44 -5.91 -2.90
CA PHE A 156 -2.14 -5.84 -2.25
C PHE A 156 -1.00 -6.25 -3.19
N GLU A 157 -1.15 -7.34 -3.93
CA GLU A 157 -0.19 -7.78 -4.95
C GLU A 157 -0.03 -6.72 -6.04
N GLY A 158 -1.14 -6.27 -6.62
CA GLY A 158 -1.14 -5.28 -7.70
C GLY A 158 -0.53 -3.94 -7.30
N ALA A 159 -0.90 -3.42 -6.13
CA ALA A 159 -0.38 -2.17 -5.62
C ALA A 159 1.13 -2.25 -5.36
N THR A 160 1.58 -3.35 -4.75
CA THR A 160 3.02 -3.57 -4.47
C THR A 160 3.82 -3.70 -5.76
N ALA A 161 3.33 -4.44 -6.75
CA ALA A 161 3.98 -4.60 -8.05
C ALA A 161 4.10 -3.26 -8.80
N ILE A 162 3.03 -2.46 -8.83
CA ILE A 162 3.04 -1.12 -9.47
C ILE A 162 4.04 -0.20 -8.78
N LEU A 163 4.04 -0.15 -7.44
CA LEU A 163 4.96 0.70 -6.68
C LEU A 163 6.42 0.25 -6.84
N ALA A 164 6.68 -1.06 -6.81
CA ALA A 164 8.00 -1.63 -7.04
C ALA A 164 8.51 -1.26 -8.44
N GLN A 165 7.68 -1.41 -9.48
CA GLN A 165 8.03 -1.01 -10.85
C GLN A 165 8.28 0.49 -10.96
N ALA A 166 7.51 1.32 -10.28
CA ALA A 166 7.71 2.77 -10.24
C ALA A 166 9.02 3.17 -9.53
N CYS A 167 9.45 2.38 -8.54
CA CYS A 167 10.76 2.49 -7.90
C CYS A 167 11.91 1.89 -8.73
N GLY A 168 11.62 1.25 -9.86
CA GLY A 168 12.61 0.62 -10.74
C GLY A 168 13.08 -0.77 -10.25
N PHE A 169 12.31 -1.42 -9.38
CA PHE A 169 12.56 -2.79 -8.96
C PHE A 169 11.91 -3.78 -9.92
N ASP A 170 12.54 -4.95 -10.06
CA ASP A 170 11.92 -6.09 -10.75
C ASP A 170 10.99 -6.80 -9.76
N PHE A 171 9.71 -6.87 -10.09
CA PHE A 171 8.70 -7.54 -9.29
C PHE A 171 7.85 -8.43 -10.22
N PRO A 172 8.29 -9.66 -10.50
CA PRO A 172 7.53 -10.55 -11.37
C PRO A 172 6.24 -10.99 -10.66
N PRO A 173 5.18 -11.33 -11.43
CA PRO A 173 3.93 -11.82 -10.85
C PRO A 173 4.15 -13.08 -10.02
N CYS A 174 3.39 -13.21 -8.94
CA CYS A 174 3.53 -14.33 -8.02
C CYS A 174 3.28 -15.67 -8.74
N GLN A 175 4.19 -16.63 -8.56
CA GLN A 175 4.00 -17.98 -9.06
C GLN A 175 3.30 -18.84 -8.00
N PRO A 176 2.42 -19.78 -8.37
CA PRO A 176 1.81 -20.70 -7.42
C PRO A 176 2.86 -21.51 -6.66
N GLY A 177 2.77 -21.53 -5.33
CA GLY A 177 3.67 -22.32 -4.47
C GLY A 177 5.03 -21.68 -4.21
N GLU A 178 5.20 -20.40 -4.53
CA GLU A 178 6.43 -19.70 -4.23
C GLU A 178 6.61 -19.45 -2.72
N VAL A 179 7.85 -19.61 -2.26
CA VAL A 179 8.25 -19.46 -0.86
C VAL A 179 9.11 -18.21 -0.67
N ILE A 180 8.91 -17.51 0.45
CA ILE A 180 9.65 -16.29 0.82
C ILE A 180 11.12 -16.63 1.11
N ASP A 181 12.05 -15.79 0.62
CA ASP A 181 13.41 -15.73 1.15
C ASP A 181 13.46 -14.79 2.38
N VAL A 182 13.32 -15.37 3.57
CA VAL A 182 13.34 -14.64 4.85
C VAL A 182 14.66 -13.92 5.09
N ALA A 183 15.77 -14.45 4.55
CA ALA A 183 17.06 -13.78 4.65
C ALA A 183 17.07 -12.51 3.81
N ALA A 184 16.46 -12.52 2.61
CA ALA A 184 16.28 -11.33 1.78
C ALA A 184 15.37 -10.28 2.45
N VAL A 185 14.24 -10.70 3.05
CA VAL A 185 13.33 -9.81 3.79
C VAL A 185 14.05 -9.10 4.94
N ASN A 186 14.83 -9.84 5.74
CA ASN A 186 15.54 -9.29 6.90
C ASN A 186 16.79 -8.49 6.51
N ALA A 187 17.45 -8.82 5.39
CA ALA A 187 18.60 -8.05 4.90
C ALA A 187 18.18 -6.65 4.40
N GLY A 188 17.00 -6.54 3.79
CA GLY A 188 16.48 -5.26 3.30
C GLY A 188 16.10 -4.26 4.40
N THR A 189 15.76 -4.74 5.61
CA THR A 189 15.41 -3.88 6.76
C THR A 189 16.63 -3.37 7.54
N GLY A 190 17.84 -3.90 7.29
CA GLY A 190 19.08 -3.54 8.01
C GLY A 190 20.06 -2.62 7.26
N ALA A 191 19.81 -2.28 6.00
CA ALA A 191 20.79 -1.58 5.14
C ALA A 191 20.64 -0.04 5.10
N GLY A 192 19.76 0.55 5.90
CA GLY A 192 19.56 2.00 5.99
C GLY A 192 20.36 2.64 7.14
N GLY A 193 21.69 2.77 6.97
CA GLY A 193 22.54 3.65 7.77
C GLY A 193 22.79 4.99 7.09
#